data_AF-A0A7I7MCF2-F1
#
_entry.id   AF-A0A7I7MCF2-F1
#
_cell.length_a   1.000
_cell.length_b   1.000
_cell.length_c   1.000
_cell.angle_alpha   90.00
_cell.angle_beta   90.00
_cell.angle_gamma   90.00
#
_symmetry.space_group_name_H-M   'P 1'
#
loop_
_entity.id
_entity.type
_entity.pdbx_description
1 polymer ?
#
loop_
_entity_poly.entity_id
_entity_poly.type
_entity_poly.pdbx_seq_one_letter_code
_entity_poly.pdbx_strand_id
1 'polypeptide(L)'
;MGRYRGGSKSWEQADAAGRTLDSRQFPELSAVFYTADPSEFIKMRVKMLSLMGSPDVFLAPAFAIDRRIGSMAFGGSEVPSHEERQRYLRTEAVTVVHHASEALLRLFFAHVDHPECPWLSMSSSLSPREFKEQVEEALNLGFKQPDIAQVFLGGSDPDDAGIEMTAEDFTTTVESLEMLLVDCAWRFTGDAFLYNAVKHGLSAIDLDDEEAKMEWEGHDGQRLRMHKGPLHVYLHRKLSPNAKVSDGQWFLGLDDPNPQRDMMITSLITYAIDSLWAVARRQYLGTPGSVWFIGKGSIELALYAPIEAAANLVRRVAHELVKVRPDGDVDGTNHHISIHHIPDDWNLEEPEHQPAMRPIDLPLRERDRHTPTASPLAYLPIVPRGFAQGS
;
A
#
# COMPACT_ATOMS: atom_id res chain seq x y z
N MET A 1 9.69 -11.53 -22.61
CA MET A 1 10.52 -10.32 -22.76
C MET A 1 10.10 -9.36 -21.66
N GLY A 2 10.75 -9.43 -20.51
CA GLY A 2 10.51 -8.46 -19.44
C GLY A 2 11.17 -7.15 -19.84
N ARG A 3 10.38 -6.10 -19.97
CA ARG A 3 10.80 -4.69 -19.97
C ARG A 3 10.31 -4.18 -18.59
N TYR A 4 11.02 -3.51 -17.69
CA TYR A 4 12.20 -2.66 -17.75
C TYR A 4 12.95 -2.65 -16.40
N ARG A 5 14.28 -2.73 -16.50
CA ARG A 5 15.20 -1.61 -16.21
C ARG A 5 16.19 -1.57 -17.38
N GLY A 6 16.15 -0.51 -18.20
CA GLY A 6 17.01 -0.36 -19.41
C GLY A 6 16.47 -0.90 -20.74
N GLY A 7 15.21 -1.34 -20.81
CA GLY A 7 14.54 -1.69 -22.07
C GLY A 7 14.09 -0.46 -22.88
N SER A 8 13.78 -0.63 -24.18
CA SER A 8 13.27 0.47 -25.02
C SER A 8 11.93 0.96 -24.51
N LYS A 9 11.69 2.29 -24.50
CA LYS A 9 10.42 2.79 -23.97
C LYS A 9 9.23 2.33 -24.83
N SER A 10 8.09 1.97 -24.24
CA SER A 10 6.89 1.57 -24.99
C SER A 10 6.41 2.70 -25.87
N TRP A 11 6.53 3.95 -25.41
CA TRP A 11 6.24 5.17 -26.16
C TRP A 11 7.39 5.66 -27.06
N GLU A 12 8.58 5.08 -26.96
CA GLU A 12 9.68 5.28 -27.93
C GLU A 12 9.54 4.34 -29.15
N GLN A 13 8.69 3.32 -29.06
CA GLN A 13 8.39 2.45 -30.19
C GLN A 13 7.49 3.19 -31.18
N ALA A 14 7.88 3.14 -32.44
CA ALA A 14 7.08 3.68 -33.51
C ALA A 14 5.74 2.93 -33.61
N ASP A 15 4.66 3.66 -33.83
CA ASP A 15 3.37 3.08 -34.15
C ASP A 15 3.39 2.41 -35.54
N ALA A 16 2.24 1.83 -35.96
CA ALA A 16 2.11 1.18 -37.26
C ALA A 16 2.42 2.10 -38.45
N ALA A 17 2.41 3.42 -38.25
CA ALA A 17 2.72 4.42 -39.26
C ALA A 17 4.16 4.98 -39.14
N GLY A 18 4.99 4.43 -38.26
CA GLY A 18 6.38 4.86 -38.08
C GLY A 18 6.54 6.09 -37.18
N ARG A 19 5.50 6.51 -36.45
CA ARG A 19 5.52 7.74 -35.61
C ARG A 19 5.83 7.40 -34.16
N THR A 20 6.62 8.24 -33.50
CA THR A 20 6.91 8.15 -32.06
C THR A 20 6.21 9.25 -31.28
N LEU A 21 6.06 9.06 -29.97
CA LEU A 21 5.48 10.08 -29.10
C LEU A 21 6.44 11.28 -28.98
N ASP A 22 5.93 12.50 -29.20
CA ASP A 22 6.73 13.71 -29.10
C ASP A 22 6.97 14.09 -27.63
N SER A 23 8.21 14.07 -27.17
CA SER A 23 8.57 14.37 -25.78
C SER A 23 8.32 15.83 -25.38
N ARG A 24 8.11 16.74 -26.34
CA ARG A 24 7.78 18.15 -26.04
C ARG A 24 6.44 18.31 -25.32
N GLN A 25 5.58 17.29 -25.36
CA GLN A 25 4.31 17.29 -24.61
C GLN A 25 4.45 16.84 -23.15
N PHE A 26 5.60 16.31 -22.74
CA PHE A 26 5.78 15.75 -21.39
C PHE A 26 5.59 16.78 -20.27
N PRO A 27 6.06 18.04 -20.39
CA PRO A 27 5.76 19.07 -19.40
C PRO A 27 4.25 19.32 -19.23
N GLU A 28 3.48 19.31 -20.33
CA GLU A 28 2.02 19.46 -20.27
C GLU A 28 1.34 18.24 -19.62
N LEU A 29 1.80 17.03 -19.95
CA LEU A 29 1.31 15.79 -19.32
C LEU A 29 1.57 15.80 -17.81
N SER A 30 2.78 16.15 -17.39
CA SER A 30 3.13 16.29 -15.97
C SER A 30 2.29 17.37 -15.31
N ALA A 31 2.08 18.52 -15.95
CA ALA A 31 1.22 19.59 -15.44
C ALA A 31 -0.21 19.10 -15.17
N VAL A 32 -0.79 18.33 -16.08
CA VAL A 32 -2.11 17.72 -15.87
C VAL A 32 -2.07 16.68 -14.75
N PHE A 33 -1.12 15.76 -14.80
CA PHE A 33 -1.03 14.64 -13.85
C PHE A 33 -0.93 15.11 -12.39
N TYR A 34 -0.08 16.11 -12.13
CA TYR A 34 0.17 16.60 -10.78
C TYR A 34 -0.90 17.58 -10.24
N THR A 35 -1.96 17.87 -11.00
CA THR A 35 -3.13 18.62 -10.47
C THR A 35 -3.94 17.80 -9.46
N ALA A 36 -3.92 16.47 -9.58
CA ALA A 36 -4.61 15.56 -8.66
C ALA A 36 -3.88 15.42 -7.31
N ASP A 37 -4.55 14.86 -6.31
CA ASP A 37 -3.95 14.37 -5.05
C ASP A 37 -4.20 12.85 -4.92
N PRO A 38 -3.21 12.00 -5.24
CA PRO A 38 -3.42 10.55 -5.26
C PRO A 38 -3.66 9.95 -3.88
N SER A 39 -3.23 10.60 -2.80
CA SER A 39 -3.44 10.09 -1.44
C SER A 39 -4.84 10.42 -0.90
N GLU A 40 -5.52 11.42 -1.46
CA GLU A 40 -6.83 11.91 -1.00
C GLU A 40 -7.87 10.79 -0.90
N PHE A 41 -7.96 9.94 -1.92
CA PHE A 41 -8.88 8.80 -1.94
C PHE A 41 -8.61 7.81 -0.80
N ILE A 42 -7.34 7.49 -0.57
CA ILE A 42 -6.92 6.54 0.48
C ILE A 42 -7.18 7.15 1.86
N LYS A 43 -6.81 8.42 2.06
CA LYS A 43 -7.08 9.17 3.30
C LYS A 43 -8.58 9.20 3.61
N MET A 44 -9.42 9.39 2.60
CA MET A 44 -10.86 9.38 2.79
C MET A 44 -11.35 7.99 3.23
N ARG A 45 -10.88 6.90 2.60
CA ARG A 45 -11.22 5.54 3.03
C ARG A 45 -10.78 5.25 4.47
N VAL A 46 -9.58 5.68 4.87
CA VAL A 46 -9.11 5.58 6.26
C VAL A 46 -10.04 6.33 7.21
N LYS A 47 -10.38 7.59 6.90
CA LYS A 47 -11.30 8.38 7.73
C LYS A 47 -12.66 7.70 7.86
N MET A 48 -13.23 7.23 6.76
CA MET A 48 -14.53 6.55 6.77
C MET A 48 -14.48 5.23 7.55
N LEU A 49 -13.42 4.45 7.40
CA LEU A 49 -13.23 3.22 8.18
C LEU A 49 -13.09 3.49 9.67
N SER A 50 -12.37 4.54 10.08
CA SER A 50 -12.23 4.86 11.50
C SER A 50 -13.56 5.19 12.18
N LEU A 51 -14.56 5.66 11.43
CA LEU A 51 -15.91 5.88 11.96
C LEU A 51 -16.58 4.57 12.37
N MET A 52 -16.20 3.43 11.76
CA MET A 52 -16.72 2.11 12.12
C MET A 52 -16.29 1.68 13.52
N GLY A 53 -15.24 2.27 14.08
CA GLY A 53 -14.83 2.09 15.48
C GLY A 53 -15.54 3.03 16.46
N SER A 54 -16.38 3.97 16.00
CA SER A 54 -17.04 4.94 16.88
C SER A 54 -18.21 4.32 17.66
N PRO A 55 -18.48 4.79 18.89
CA PRO A 55 -19.71 4.40 19.62
C PRO A 55 -21.00 4.83 18.90
N ASP A 56 -22.05 4.03 19.03
CA ASP A 56 -23.33 4.22 18.31
C ASP A 56 -23.96 5.59 18.55
N VAL A 57 -23.84 6.13 19.77
CA VAL A 57 -24.38 7.45 20.13
C VAL A 57 -23.82 8.57 19.25
N PHE A 58 -22.58 8.43 18.76
CA PHE A 58 -21.95 9.41 17.87
C PHE A 58 -22.30 9.17 16.40
N LEU A 59 -22.66 7.95 16.02
CA LEU A 59 -23.04 7.58 14.65
C LEU A 59 -24.53 7.84 14.37
N ALA A 60 -25.40 7.64 15.37
CA ALA A 60 -26.84 7.69 15.22
C ALA A 60 -27.37 8.96 14.53
N PRO A 61 -26.90 10.19 14.87
CA PRO A 61 -27.34 11.39 14.18
C PRO A 61 -27.01 11.39 12.67
N ALA A 62 -25.87 10.83 12.27
CA ALA A 62 -25.45 10.78 10.87
C ALA A 62 -26.18 9.71 10.05
N PHE A 63 -26.63 8.63 10.69
CA PHE A 63 -27.41 7.57 10.05
C PHE A 63 -28.90 7.90 9.97
N ALA A 64 -29.44 8.66 10.92
CA ALA A 64 -30.86 9.01 10.97
C ALA A 64 -31.31 10.04 9.92
N ILE A 65 -30.38 10.74 9.25
CA ILE A 65 -30.72 11.74 8.24
C ILE A 65 -30.94 11.12 6.86
N ASP A 66 -31.88 11.69 6.11
CA ASP A 66 -32.02 11.40 4.69
C ASP A 66 -30.80 11.91 3.92
N ARG A 67 -30.24 11.06 3.06
CA ARG A 67 -29.03 11.32 2.28
C ARG A 67 -29.37 11.29 0.79
N ARG A 68 -28.67 12.08 -0.02
CA ARG A 68 -28.85 12.11 -1.48
C ARG A 68 -27.53 11.97 -2.21
N ILE A 69 -27.53 11.16 -3.25
CA ILE A 69 -26.41 11.05 -4.20
C ILE A 69 -27.00 11.30 -5.59
N GLY A 70 -26.79 12.52 -6.11
CA GLY A 70 -27.42 12.98 -7.34
C GLY A 70 -28.95 12.91 -7.25
N SER A 71 -29.58 12.12 -8.12
CA SER A 71 -31.03 11.90 -8.12
C SER A 71 -31.50 10.83 -7.14
N MET A 72 -30.60 10.01 -6.58
CA MET A 72 -30.97 8.94 -5.65
C MET A 72 -31.16 9.50 -4.23
N ALA A 73 -32.21 9.05 -3.55
CA ALA A 73 -32.48 9.36 -2.16
C ALA A 73 -32.37 8.08 -1.32
N PHE A 74 -31.66 8.17 -0.21
CA PHE A 74 -31.52 7.13 0.80
C PHE A 74 -32.17 7.66 2.06
N GLY A 75 -33.19 6.97 2.57
CA GLY A 75 -33.78 7.33 3.85
C GLY A 75 -32.77 7.23 4.98
N GLY A 76 -33.05 7.91 6.08
CA GLY A 76 -32.43 7.62 7.37
C GLY A 76 -32.52 6.12 7.69
N SER A 77 -31.48 5.58 8.30
CA SER A 77 -31.39 4.18 8.72
C SER A 77 -30.88 4.08 10.15
N GLU A 78 -31.05 2.92 10.77
CA GLU A 78 -30.37 2.63 12.03
C GLU A 78 -28.86 2.50 11.81
N VAL A 79 -28.10 2.68 12.88
CA VAL A 79 -26.66 2.39 12.87
C VAL A 79 -26.51 0.87 12.74
N PRO A 80 -25.66 0.36 11.82
CA PRO A 80 -25.36 -1.06 11.74
C PRO A 80 -24.83 -1.59 13.08
N SER A 81 -25.11 -2.85 13.39
CA SER A 81 -24.69 -3.46 14.64
C SER A 81 -23.17 -3.40 14.79
N HIS A 82 -22.68 -3.47 16.04
CA HIS A 82 -21.25 -3.48 16.31
C HIS A 82 -20.54 -4.62 15.54
N GLU A 83 -21.13 -5.82 15.50
CA GLU A 83 -20.59 -6.97 14.77
C GLU A 83 -20.47 -6.70 13.26
N GLU A 84 -21.53 -6.17 12.63
CA GLU A 84 -21.50 -5.80 11.20
C GLU A 84 -20.41 -4.75 10.90
N ARG A 85 -20.25 -3.76 11.79
CA ARG A 85 -19.22 -2.72 11.66
C ARG A 85 -17.82 -3.29 11.80
N GLN A 86 -17.59 -4.19 12.76
CA GLN A 86 -16.27 -4.82 12.95
C GLN A 86 -15.90 -5.74 11.78
N ARG A 87 -16.85 -6.54 11.28
CA ARG A 87 -16.64 -7.39 10.09
C ARG A 87 -16.32 -6.55 8.86
N TYR A 88 -17.05 -5.46 8.65
CA TYR A 88 -16.77 -4.50 7.58
C TYR A 88 -15.37 -3.88 7.74
N LEU A 89 -15.02 -3.42 8.95
CA LEU A 89 -13.71 -2.84 9.24
C LEU A 89 -12.56 -3.80 8.93
N ARG A 90 -12.62 -5.06 9.37
CA ARG A 90 -11.60 -6.08 9.10
C ARG A 90 -11.42 -6.32 7.61
N THR A 91 -12.52 -6.55 6.89
CA THR A 91 -12.52 -6.86 5.45
C THR A 91 -12.00 -5.68 4.61
N GLU A 92 -12.48 -4.48 4.91
CA GLU A 92 -12.18 -3.28 4.14
C GLU A 92 -10.77 -2.76 4.46
N ALA A 93 -10.25 -2.95 5.69
CA ALA A 93 -8.87 -2.61 6.04
C ALA A 93 -7.85 -3.36 5.17
N VAL A 94 -8.05 -4.68 4.95
CA VAL A 94 -7.21 -5.49 4.04
C VAL A 94 -7.25 -4.93 2.61
N THR A 95 -8.44 -4.56 2.14
CA THR A 95 -8.62 -4.03 0.78
C THR A 95 -7.94 -2.67 0.62
N VAL A 96 -8.07 -1.79 1.62
CA VAL A 96 -7.50 -0.45 1.62
C VAL A 96 -5.97 -0.50 1.68
N VAL A 97 -5.40 -1.29 2.59
CA VAL A 97 -3.94 -1.35 2.74
C VAL A 97 -3.28 -1.96 1.52
N HIS A 98 -3.87 -3.01 0.92
CA HIS A 98 -3.34 -3.59 -0.33
C HIS A 98 -3.36 -2.59 -1.48
N HIS A 99 -4.45 -1.83 -1.62
CA HIS A 99 -4.53 -0.77 -2.63
C HIS A 99 -3.50 0.34 -2.37
N ALA A 100 -3.34 0.76 -1.12
CA ALA A 100 -2.35 1.78 -0.76
C ALA A 100 -0.93 1.31 -1.05
N SER A 101 -0.59 0.06 -0.70
CA SER A 101 0.70 -0.56 -1.01
C SER A 101 0.97 -0.62 -2.51
N GLU A 102 0.00 -1.08 -3.31
CA GLU A 102 0.14 -1.08 -4.77
C GLU A 102 0.33 0.33 -5.33
N ALA A 103 -0.48 1.30 -4.88
CA ALA A 103 -0.40 2.69 -5.33
C ALA A 103 0.98 3.31 -5.03
N LEU A 104 1.49 3.13 -3.81
CA LEU A 104 2.82 3.61 -3.41
C LEU A 104 3.93 2.99 -4.27
N LEU A 105 3.92 1.67 -4.46
CA LEU A 105 4.92 0.97 -5.26
C LEU A 105 4.88 1.42 -6.72
N ARG A 106 3.68 1.53 -7.32
CA ARG A 106 3.52 2.01 -8.70
C ARG A 106 4.04 3.43 -8.86
N LEU A 107 3.69 4.33 -7.93
CA LEU A 107 4.19 5.70 -7.94
C LEU A 107 5.71 5.73 -7.81
N PHE A 108 6.28 5.00 -6.86
CA PHE A 108 7.72 4.90 -6.66
C PHE A 108 8.44 4.47 -7.95
N PHE A 109 8.08 3.31 -8.51
CA PHE A 109 8.73 2.82 -9.74
C PHE A 109 8.53 3.75 -10.93
N ALA A 110 7.36 4.38 -11.06
CA ALA A 110 7.13 5.34 -12.14
C ALA A 110 8.08 6.54 -12.09
N HIS A 111 8.39 7.04 -10.89
CA HIS A 111 9.31 8.17 -10.70
C HIS A 111 10.79 7.75 -10.80
N VAL A 112 11.12 6.50 -10.47
CA VAL A 112 12.47 5.95 -10.61
C VAL A 112 12.80 5.63 -12.07
N ASP A 113 11.92 4.90 -12.75
CA ASP A 113 12.23 4.34 -14.07
C ASP A 113 12.07 5.37 -15.19
N HIS A 114 11.14 6.32 -15.03
CA HIS A 114 10.74 7.28 -16.07
C HIS A 114 10.48 8.69 -15.51
N PRO A 115 11.48 9.32 -14.88
CA PRO A 115 11.34 10.64 -14.27
C PRO A 115 11.03 11.75 -15.29
N GLU A 116 11.13 11.54 -16.59
CA GLU A 116 10.71 12.54 -17.57
C GLU A 116 9.18 12.66 -17.70
N CYS A 117 8.43 11.58 -17.45
CA CYS A 117 6.97 11.58 -17.50
C CYS A 117 6.39 10.37 -16.74
N PRO A 118 6.27 10.44 -15.39
CA PRO A 118 5.79 9.32 -14.58
C PRO A 118 4.38 8.84 -14.96
N TRP A 119 3.53 9.73 -15.48
CA TRP A 119 2.17 9.36 -15.91
C TRP A 119 2.17 8.36 -17.07
N LEU A 120 3.09 8.50 -18.04
CA LEU A 120 3.24 7.54 -19.12
C LEU A 120 3.73 6.19 -18.60
N SER A 121 4.66 6.18 -17.64
CA SER A 121 5.10 4.96 -16.99
C SER A 121 3.94 4.21 -16.33
N MET A 122 3.16 4.90 -15.49
CA MET A 122 2.02 4.29 -14.82
C MET A 122 0.98 3.75 -15.81
N SER A 123 0.68 4.49 -16.88
CA SER A 123 -0.29 4.05 -17.89
C SER A 123 0.21 2.89 -18.76
N SER A 124 1.53 2.74 -18.91
CA SER A 124 2.14 1.64 -19.66
C SER A 124 2.23 0.32 -18.87
N SER A 125 2.13 0.37 -17.54
CA SER A 125 2.18 -0.80 -16.65
C SER A 125 0.83 -1.55 -16.61
N LEU A 126 0.46 -2.15 -17.75
CA LEU A 126 -0.81 -2.84 -17.96
C LEU A 126 -0.80 -4.31 -17.53
N SER A 127 0.37 -4.90 -17.29
CA SER A 127 0.51 -6.31 -16.91
C SER A 127 0.68 -6.44 -15.40
N PRO A 128 -0.34 -6.92 -14.65
CA PRO A 128 -0.19 -7.18 -13.22
C PRO A 128 0.93 -8.16 -12.91
N ARG A 129 1.21 -9.08 -13.85
CA ARG A 129 2.29 -10.05 -13.73
C ARG A 129 3.66 -9.39 -13.80
N GLU A 130 3.91 -8.54 -14.79
CA GLU A 130 5.21 -7.86 -14.94
C GLU A 130 5.47 -6.94 -13.76
N PHE A 131 4.42 -6.23 -13.30
CA PHE A 131 4.52 -5.41 -12.10
C PHE A 131 4.83 -6.25 -10.85
N LYS A 132 4.17 -7.41 -10.68
CA LYS A 132 4.49 -8.34 -9.59
C LYS A 132 5.93 -8.85 -9.66
N GLU A 133 6.42 -9.21 -10.85
CA GLU A 133 7.81 -9.63 -11.07
C GLU A 133 8.80 -8.51 -10.70
N GLN A 134 8.49 -7.25 -11.04
CA GLN A 134 9.30 -6.08 -10.65
C GLN A 134 9.33 -5.87 -9.13
N VAL A 135 8.20 -6.01 -8.45
CA VAL A 135 8.13 -5.90 -6.97
C VAL A 135 8.93 -7.04 -6.31
N GLU A 136 8.83 -8.26 -6.81
CA GLU A 136 9.61 -9.41 -6.31
C GLU A 136 11.11 -9.23 -6.53
N GLU A 137 11.52 -8.68 -7.68
CA GLU A 137 12.92 -8.34 -7.93
C GLU A 137 13.42 -7.28 -6.93
N ALA A 138 12.64 -6.24 -6.66
CA ALA A 138 12.99 -5.23 -5.66
C ALA A 138 13.09 -5.80 -4.24
N LEU A 139 12.23 -6.74 -3.86
CA LEU A 139 12.33 -7.46 -2.58
C LEU A 139 13.63 -8.28 -2.49
N ASN A 140 14.05 -8.92 -3.58
CA ASN A 140 15.24 -9.76 -3.61
C ASN A 140 16.55 -8.96 -3.64
N LEU A 141 16.57 -7.84 -4.39
CA LEU A 141 17.77 -7.02 -4.58
C LEU A 141 17.88 -5.87 -3.56
N GLY A 142 16.80 -5.55 -2.86
CA GLY A 142 16.67 -4.38 -2.02
C GLY A 142 16.22 -3.14 -2.79
N PHE A 143 15.47 -2.26 -2.11
CA PHE A 143 15.16 -0.94 -2.63
C PHE A 143 16.40 -0.04 -2.50
N LYS A 144 16.73 0.70 -3.55
CA LYS A 144 17.94 1.52 -3.54
C LYS A 144 17.69 2.80 -2.75
N GLN A 145 18.40 3.00 -1.65
CA GLN A 145 18.31 4.22 -0.83
C GLN A 145 18.48 5.53 -1.62
N PRO A 146 19.38 5.66 -2.62
CA PRO A 146 19.45 6.86 -3.46
C PRO A 146 18.16 7.12 -4.24
N ASP A 147 17.50 6.08 -4.73
CA ASP A 147 16.21 6.20 -5.44
C ASP A 147 15.12 6.66 -4.46
N ILE A 148 15.10 6.12 -3.23
CA ILE A 148 14.17 6.51 -2.16
C ILE A 148 14.38 7.98 -1.78
N ALA A 149 15.61 8.40 -1.48
CA ALA A 149 15.93 9.77 -1.13
C ALA A 149 15.51 10.75 -2.23
N GLN A 150 15.84 10.42 -3.48
CA GLN A 150 15.49 11.25 -4.64
C GLN A 150 13.98 11.38 -4.84
N VAL A 151 13.22 10.30 -4.67
CA VAL A 151 11.78 10.27 -4.94
C VAL A 151 10.97 10.90 -3.80
N PHE A 152 11.30 10.61 -2.54
CA PHE A 152 10.49 11.03 -1.40
C PHE A 152 10.96 12.33 -0.75
N LEU A 153 12.26 12.63 -0.80
CA LEU A 153 12.85 13.83 -0.18
C LEU A 153 13.39 14.82 -1.21
N GLY A 154 13.56 14.38 -2.46
CA GLY A 154 13.86 15.25 -3.59
C GLY A 154 15.34 15.55 -3.81
N GLY A 155 16.25 14.84 -3.16
CA GLY A 155 17.70 14.97 -3.33
C GLY A 155 18.49 13.84 -2.66
N SER A 156 19.82 13.85 -2.78
CA SER A 156 20.70 12.84 -2.17
C SER A 156 20.96 13.02 -0.68
N ASP A 157 20.78 14.23 -0.18
CA ASP A 157 21.05 14.68 1.19
C ASP A 157 20.23 15.95 1.47
N PRO A 158 20.18 16.48 2.72
CA PRO A 158 19.40 17.66 3.04
C PRO A 158 19.74 18.90 2.20
N ASP A 159 21.02 19.09 1.86
CA ASP A 159 21.49 20.27 1.12
C ASP A 159 21.08 20.19 -0.35
N ASP A 160 21.25 19.05 -1.02
CA ASP A 160 20.77 18.83 -2.40
C ASP A 160 19.24 18.83 -2.48
N ALA A 161 18.56 18.26 -1.47
CA ALA A 161 17.12 18.33 -1.34
C ALA A 161 16.64 19.76 -1.09
N GLY A 162 17.48 20.62 -0.49
CA GLY A 162 17.17 21.99 -0.12
C GLY A 162 16.14 22.07 1.01
N ILE A 163 16.24 21.19 2.02
CA ILE A 163 15.29 21.11 3.14
C ILE A 163 16.00 21.31 4.48
N GLU A 164 15.29 21.90 5.45
CA GLU A 164 15.81 22.07 6.80
C GLU A 164 15.66 20.78 7.62
N MET A 165 16.63 19.88 7.45
CA MET A 165 16.69 18.58 8.11
C MET A 165 18.14 18.22 8.45
N THR A 166 18.38 17.54 9.57
CA THR A 166 19.73 17.02 9.88
C THR A 166 20.07 15.84 8.96
N ALA A 167 21.35 15.58 8.73
CA ALA A 167 21.77 14.41 7.94
C ALA A 167 21.34 13.07 8.55
N GLU A 168 21.25 13.01 9.88
CA GLU A 168 20.76 11.86 10.64
C GLU A 168 19.26 11.64 10.43
N ASP A 169 18.44 12.69 10.58
CA ASP A 169 17.00 12.63 10.33
C ASP A 169 16.71 12.21 8.88
N PHE A 170 17.53 12.70 7.93
CA PHE A 170 17.42 12.37 6.51
C PHE A 170 17.68 10.89 6.25
N THR A 171 18.80 10.39 6.77
CA THR A 171 19.17 8.96 6.65
C THR A 171 18.10 8.09 7.30
N THR A 172 17.67 8.44 8.51
CA THR A 172 16.60 7.74 9.24
C THR A 172 15.29 7.70 8.45
N THR A 173 14.91 8.80 7.79
CA THR A 173 13.70 8.85 6.97
C THR A 173 13.81 7.94 5.75
N VAL A 174 14.97 7.90 5.10
CA VAL A 174 15.23 7.02 3.95
C VAL A 174 15.13 5.55 4.36
N GLU A 175 15.75 5.15 5.47
CA GLU A 175 15.69 3.79 6.02
C GLU A 175 14.25 3.41 6.42
N SER A 176 13.50 4.36 7.00
CA SER A 176 12.10 4.15 7.40
C SER A 176 11.19 3.96 6.19
N LEU A 177 11.40 4.74 5.13
CA LEU A 177 10.68 4.59 3.86
C LEU A 177 11.05 3.28 3.15
N GLU A 178 12.31 2.83 3.23
CA GLU A 178 12.73 1.52 2.76
C GLU A 178 11.96 0.41 3.48
N MET A 179 11.89 0.46 4.81
CA MET A 179 11.11 -0.49 5.62
C MET A 179 9.63 -0.50 5.22
N LEU A 180 9.03 0.67 4.98
CA LEU A 180 7.65 0.80 4.54
C LEU A 180 7.43 0.20 3.12
N LEU A 181 8.35 0.43 2.20
CA LEU A 181 8.30 -0.13 0.85
C LEU A 181 8.43 -1.66 0.87
N VAL A 182 9.29 -2.20 1.73
CA VAL A 182 9.45 -3.65 1.94
C VAL A 182 8.15 -4.25 2.49
N ASP A 183 7.51 -3.65 3.50
CA ASP A 183 6.21 -4.13 4.00
C ASP A 183 5.13 -4.07 2.90
N CYS A 184 5.06 -2.98 2.14
CA CYS A 184 4.14 -2.84 1.02
C CYS A 184 4.35 -3.92 -0.05
N ALA A 185 5.60 -4.23 -0.38
CA ALA A 185 5.95 -5.24 -1.36
C ALA A 185 5.61 -6.66 -0.88
N TRP A 186 5.87 -6.97 0.39
CA TRP A 186 5.46 -8.24 1.00
C TRP A 186 3.94 -8.42 1.02
N ARG A 187 3.19 -7.36 1.36
CA ARG A 187 1.72 -7.38 1.31
C ARG A 187 1.19 -7.57 -0.11
N PHE A 188 1.71 -6.79 -1.07
CA PHE A 188 1.28 -6.86 -2.46
C PHE A 188 1.49 -8.25 -3.07
N THR A 189 2.65 -8.86 -2.81
CA THR A 189 3.02 -10.16 -3.39
C THR A 189 2.49 -11.36 -2.59
N GLY A 190 2.56 -11.29 -1.27
CA GLY A 190 2.27 -12.38 -0.34
C GLY A 190 0.82 -12.49 0.12
N ASP A 191 0.05 -11.41 0.11
CA ASP A 191 -1.36 -11.40 0.53
C ASP A 191 -2.35 -11.41 -0.64
N ALA A 192 -1.87 -11.65 -1.86
CA ALA A 192 -2.71 -11.62 -3.07
C ALA A 192 -3.93 -12.57 -3.02
N PHE A 193 -3.83 -13.72 -2.32
CA PHE A 193 -4.96 -14.63 -2.16
C PHE A 193 -6.00 -14.08 -1.19
N LEU A 194 -5.57 -13.61 -0.02
CA LEU A 194 -6.44 -12.95 0.95
C LEU A 194 -7.11 -11.73 0.33
N TYR A 195 -6.36 -10.87 -0.35
CA TYR A 195 -6.89 -9.70 -1.05
C TYR A 195 -7.97 -10.08 -2.09
N ASN A 196 -7.70 -11.08 -2.93
CA ASN A 196 -8.68 -11.54 -3.92
C ASN A 196 -9.94 -12.13 -3.28
N ALA A 197 -9.79 -12.83 -2.15
CA ALA A 197 -10.93 -13.34 -1.38
C ALA A 197 -11.79 -12.16 -0.88
N VAL A 198 -11.23 -11.26 -0.07
CA VAL A 198 -11.98 -10.15 0.54
C VAL A 198 -12.59 -9.22 -0.52
N LYS A 199 -11.87 -8.91 -1.60
CA LYS A 199 -12.34 -8.05 -2.69
C LYS A 199 -13.60 -8.55 -3.37
N HIS A 200 -13.75 -9.87 -3.50
CA HIS A 200 -14.89 -10.49 -4.18
C HIS A 200 -16.02 -10.90 -3.23
N GLY A 201 -15.93 -10.55 -1.94
CA GLY A 201 -16.88 -11.01 -0.93
C GLY A 201 -16.90 -12.53 -0.78
N LEU A 202 -15.92 -13.21 -1.38
CA LEU A 202 -15.68 -14.62 -1.20
C LEU A 202 -14.84 -14.68 0.07
N SER A 203 -15.36 -15.29 1.13
CA SER A 203 -14.53 -15.70 2.27
C SER A 203 -14.01 -14.62 3.23
N ALA A 204 -14.93 -14.10 4.04
CA ALA A 204 -14.67 -13.98 5.47
C ALA A 204 -15.84 -14.68 6.17
N ILE A 205 -15.72 -15.99 6.39
CA ILE A 205 -16.44 -16.56 7.53
C ILE A 205 -15.69 -16.01 8.72
N ASP A 206 -16.13 -14.86 9.18
CA ASP A 206 -15.67 -14.35 10.45
C ASP A 206 -16.19 -15.35 11.47
N LEU A 207 -15.27 -16.10 12.08
CA LEU A 207 -15.57 -16.78 13.32
C LEU A 207 -15.67 -15.65 14.36
N ASP A 208 -16.80 -14.92 14.35
CA ASP A 208 -17.18 -13.86 15.28
C ASP A 208 -17.47 -14.43 16.69
N ASP A 209 -16.78 -15.50 17.04
CA ASP A 209 -16.72 -16.05 18.37
C ASP A 209 -15.44 -15.51 18.99
N GLU A 210 -15.56 -14.54 19.90
CA GLU A 210 -14.42 -14.05 20.69
C GLU A 210 -13.74 -15.17 21.48
N GLU A 211 -14.41 -16.33 21.66
CA GLU A 211 -13.84 -17.54 22.27
C GLU A 211 -13.17 -18.48 21.25
N ALA A 212 -13.28 -18.20 19.94
CA ALA A 212 -12.54 -18.94 18.92
C ALA A 212 -11.05 -18.85 19.23
N LYS A 213 -10.43 -20.01 19.41
CA LYS A 213 -9.02 -20.12 19.78
C LYS A 213 -8.37 -21.29 19.09
N MET A 214 -7.14 -21.07 18.63
CA MET A 214 -6.24 -22.14 18.23
C MET A 214 -5.26 -22.39 19.37
N GLU A 215 -5.21 -23.61 19.88
CA GLU A 215 -4.25 -24.05 20.90
C GLU A 215 -3.41 -25.19 20.33
N TRP A 216 -2.11 -25.14 20.54
CA TRP A 216 -1.20 -26.26 20.29
C TRP A 216 -0.89 -26.94 21.62
N GLU A 217 -1.13 -28.24 21.70
CA GLU A 217 -0.76 -29.05 22.85
C GLU A 217 0.57 -29.77 22.54
N GLY A 218 1.61 -29.41 23.27
CA GLY A 218 2.91 -30.06 23.18
C GLY A 218 2.89 -31.48 23.73
N HIS A 219 3.93 -32.26 23.44
CA HIS A 219 4.09 -33.63 23.95
C HIS A 219 4.17 -33.71 25.49
N ASP A 220 4.49 -32.59 26.15
CA ASP A 220 4.54 -32.43 27.60
C ASP A 220 3.19 -32.01 28.21
N GLY A 221 2.14 -31.90 27.39
CA GLY A 221 0.80 -31.47 27.80
C GLY A 221 0.66 -29.95 28.01
N GLN A 222 1.70 -29.16 27.72
CA GLN A 222 1.60 -27.70 27.76
C GLN A 222 0.79 -27.21 26.56
N ARG A 223 -0.14 -26.27 26.82
CA ARG A 223 -0.96 -25.64 25.80
C ARG A 223 -0.44 -24.25 25.48
N LEU A 224 -0.03 -24.05 24.24
CA LEU A 224 0.34 -22.77 23.69
C LEU A 224 -0.84 -22.19 22.90
N ARG A 225 -1.32 -21.01 23.30
CA ARG A 225 -2.32 -20.28 22.53
C ARG A 225 -1.68 -19.71 21.26
N MET A 226 -2.13 -20.18 20.11
CA MET A 226 -1.65 -19.77 18.80
C MET A 226 -2.41 -18.55 18.25
N HIS A 227 -3.72 -18.50 18.48
CA HIS A 227 -4.61 -17.44 17.99
C HIS A 227 -5.86 -17.35 18.87
N LYS A 228 -6.42 -16.15 19.02
CA LYS A 228 -7.73 -15.88 19.61
C LYS A 228 -8.47 -14.82 18.79
N GLY A 229 -9.76 -15.04 18.57
CA GLY A 229 -10.69 -14.08 17.99
C GLY A 229 -11.02 -14.32 16.51
N PRO A 230 -11.41 -13.27 15.77
CA PRO A 230 -11.90 -13.38 14.40
C PRO A 230 -10.84 -13.89 13.41
N LEU A 231 -11.27 -14.49 12.29
CA LEU A 231 -10.40 -15.05 11.27
C LEU A 231 -10.94 -14.77 9.86
N HIS A 232 -10.03 -14.49 8.92
CA HIS A 232 -10.35 -14.54 7.50
C HIS A 232 -10.14 -15.96 6.96
N VAL A 233 -11.25 -16.63 6.62
CA VAL A 233 -11.24 -18.01 6.13
C VAL A 233 -11.55 -18.04 4.64
N TYR A 234 -10.61 -18.49 3.80
CA TYR A 234 -10.74 -18.52 2.33
C TYR A 234 -10.17 -19.77 1.66
N LEU A 235 -10.60 -20.04 0.42
CA LEU A 235 -10.09 -21.13 -0.40
C LEU A 235 -9.14 -20.62 -1.48
N HIS A 236 -8.03 -21.34 -1.69
CA HIS A 236 -7.07 -21.04 -2.73
C HIS A 236 -6.46 -22.31 -3.33
N ARG A 237 -6.06 -22.26 -4.61
CA ARG A 237 -5.63 -23.48 -5.33
C ARG A 237 -4.17 -23.87 -5.06
N LYS A 238 -3.30 -22.90 -4.77
CA LYS A 238 -1.86 -23.10 -4.54
C LYS A 238 -1.52 -22.82 -3.09
N LEU A 239 -0.47 -23.43 -2.55
CA LEU A 239 -0.05 -23.19 -1.16
C LEU A 239 0.21 -21.71 -0.83
N SER A 240 0.91 -21.01 -1.72
CA SER A 240 1.18 -19.57 -1.61
C SER A 240 1.07 -18.91 -2.99
N PRO A 241 0.99 -17.57 -3.08
CA PRO A 241 0.95 -16.86 -4.37
C PRO A 241 2.09 -17.22 -5.31
N ASN A 242 3.23 -17.63 -4.76
CA ASN A 242 4.47 -17.89 -5.49
C ASN A 242 4.78 -19.39 -5.63
N ALA A 243 3.92 -20.27 -5.08
CA ALA A 243 4.07 -21.72 -5.20
C ALA A 243 3.94 -22.19 -6.66
N LYS A 244 4.70 -23.23 -7.01
CA LYS A 244 4.60 -23.90 -8.30
C LYS A 244 3.27 -24.64 -8.38
N VAL A 245 2.78 -24.88 -9.60
CA VAL A 245 1.48 -25.55 -9.83
C VAL A 245 1.48 -26.99 -9.30
N SER A 246 2.65 -27.60 -9.13
CA SER A 246 2.85 -28.93 -8.56
C SER A 246 2.71 -29.01 -7.04
N ASP A 247 2.74 -27.88 -6.33
CA ASP A 247 2.91 -27.85 -4.87
C ASP A 247 1.58 -28.05 -4.12
N GLY A 248 0.71 -28.92 -4.64
CA GLY A 248 -0.63 -29.22 -4.11
C GLY A 248 -1.77 -28.54 -4.87
N GLN A 249 -3.00 -29.00 -4.60
CA GLN A 249 -4.22 -28.43 -5.16
C GLN A 249 -5.29 -28.32 -4.07
N TRP A 250 -5.79 -27.09 -3.89
CA TRP A 250 -6.83 -26.69 -2.94
C TRP A 250 -6.41 -26.67 -1.47
N PHE A 251 -6.46 -25.47 -0.90
CA PHE A 251 -6.08 -25.16 0.46
C PHE A 251 -7.16 -24.29 1.09
N LEU A 252 -7.40 -24.51 2.38
CA LEU A 252 -8.12 -23.62 3.28
C LEU A 252 -7.11 -22.71 3.98
N GLY A 253 -7.19 -21.41 3.68
CA GLY A 253 -6.41 -20.36 4.32
C GLY A 253 -7.18 -19.77 5.50
N LEU A 254 -6.50 -19.60 6.64
CA LEU A 254 -6.96 -18.90 7.83
C LEU A 254 -5.95 -17.77 8.09
N ASP A 255 -6.36 -16.52 7.98
CA ASP A 255 -5.52 -15.35 8.27
C ASP A 255 -6.04 -14.59 9.49
N ASP A 256 -5.12 -14.10 10.33
CA ASP A 256 -5.41 -13.20 11.45
C ASP A 256 -5.72 -11.78 10.95
N PRO A 257 -6.96 -11.29 11.08
CA PRO A 257 -7.31 -9.93 10.71
C PRO A 257 -6.75 -8.93 11.72
N ASN A 258 -5.88 -8.03 11.26
CA ASN A 258 -5.34 -6.95 12.10
C ASN A 258 -5.67 -5.56 11.53
N PRO A 259 -6.94 -5.10 11.67
CA PRO A 259 -7.37 -3.83 11.10
C PRO A 259 -6.62 -2.64 11.69
N GLN A 260 -6.16 -2.71 12.94
CA GLN A 260 -5.36 -1.65 13.56
C GLN A 260 -4.02 -1.48 12.82
N ARG A 261 -3.26 -2.57 12.63
CA ARG A 261 -2.01 -2.58 11.84
C ARG A 261 -2.26 -2.06 10.43
N ASP A 262 -3.29 -2.57 9.76
CA ASP A 262 -3.59 -2.20 8.38
C ASP A 262 -3.93 -0.73 8.23
N MET A 263 -4.69 -0.17 9.17
CA MET A 263 -5.04 1.25 9.19
C MET A 263 -3.85 2.16 9.52
N MET A 264 -2.98 1.75 10.45
CA MET A 264 -1.76 2.49 10.80
C MET A 264 -0.78 2.52 9.62
N ILE A 265 -0.50 1.38 9.01
CA ILE A 265 0.37 1.28 7.83
C ILE A 265 -0.22 2.05 6.63
N THR A 266 -1.53 1.93 6.38
CA THR A 266 -2.18 2.73 5.34
C THR A 266 -1.96 4.22 5.56
N SER A 267 -2.07 4.70 6.79
CA SER A 267 -1.85 6.11 7.11
C SER A 267 -0.41 6.54 6.80
N LEU A 268 0.59 5.73 7.17
CA LEU A 268 2.00 5.96 6.84
C LEU A 268 2.24 6.01 5.33
N ILE A 269 1.61 5.11 4.58
CA ILE A 269 1.66 5.12 3.11
C ILE A 269 1.13 6.45 2.55
N THR A 270 0.06 7.01 3.11
CA THR A 270 -0.46 8.30 2.62
C THR A 270 0.52 9.46 2.82
N TYR A 271 1.28 9.47 3.93
CA TYR A 271 2.33 10.47 4.16
C TYR A 271 3.53 10.30 3.21
N ALA A 272 3.88 9.05 2.88
CA ALA A 272 4.91 8.76 1.87
C ALA A 272 4.47 9.21 0.47
N ILE A 273 3.21 8.93 0.08
CA ILE A 273 2.64 9.39 -1.19
C ILE A 273 2.62 10.92 -1.24
N ASP A 274 2.21 11.60 -0.17
CA ASP A 274 2.22 13.07 -0.09
C ASP A 274 3.62 13.64 -0.33
N SER A 275 4.64 13.05 0.30
CA SER A 275 6.04 13.50 0.19
C SER A 275 6.55 13.34 -1.25
N LEU A 276 6.34 12.15 -1.84
CA LEU A 276 6.67 11.87 -3.24
C LEU A 276 5.96 12.86 -4.18
N TRP A 277 4.68 13.12 -3.94
CA TRP A 277 3.90 14.01 -4.78
C TRP A 277 4.31 15.47 -4.64
N ALA A 278 4.68 15.91 -3.43
CA ALA A 278 5.22 17.25 -3.19
C ALA A 278 6.58 17.44 -3.88
N VAL A 279 7.47 16.45 -3.81
CA VAL A 279 8.75 16.45 -4.54
C VAL A 279 8.52 16.57 -6.04
N ALA A 280 7.61 15.76 -6.58
CA ALA A 280 7.28 15.79 -7.99
C ALA A 280 6.67 17.15 -8.41
N ARG A 281 5.71 17.68 -7.64
CA ARG A 281 5.15 19.03 -7.90
C ARG A 281 6.20 20.12 -7.88
N ARG A 282 7.15 20.06 -6.96
CA ARG A 282 8.28 20.98 -6.96
C ARG A 282 9.10 20.85 -8.25
N GLN A 283 9.49 19.63 -8.61
CA GLN A 283 10.32 19.37 -9.78
C GLN A 283 9.65 19.76 -11.10
N TYR A 284 8.39 19.34 -11.32
CA TYR A 284 7.73 19.51 -12.61
C TYR A 284 6.91 20.80 -12.72
N LEU A 285 6.40 21.33 -11.61
CA LEU A 285 5.53 22.51 -11.60
C LEU A 285 6.16 23.74 -10.95
N GLY A 286 7.33 23.59 -10.30
CA GLY A 286 7.98 24.68 -9.60
C GLY A 286 7.17 25.19 -8.41
N THR A 287 6.38 24.29 -7.79
CA THR A 287 5.52 24.63 -6.66
C THR A 287 6.17 24.14 -5.36
N PRO A 288 6.40 25.01 -4.36
CA PRO A 288 6.89 24.56 -3.05
C PRO A 288 5.84 23.70 -2.35
N GLY A 289 6.26 22.94 -1.34
CA GLY A 289 5.35 22.06 -0.61
C GLY A 289 5.91 21.66 0.75
N SER A 290 5.56 20.47 1.20
CA SER A 290 6.11 19.86 2.40
C SER A 290 6.32 18.37 2.19
N VAL A 291 7.41 17.83 2.73
CA VAL A 291 7.65 16.38 2.85
C VAL A 291 7.52 15.97 4.31
N TRP A 292 7.42 14.67 4.59
CA TRP A 292 7.36 14.16 5.95
C TRP A 292 8.70 13.59 6.38
N PHE A 293 9.19 14.03 7.53
CA PHE A 293 10.09 13.22 8.34
C PHE A 293 9.27 12.08 8.93
N ILE A 294 9.73 10.85 8.72
CA ILE A 294 9.13 9.62 9.26
C ILE A 294 10.25 8.85 9.93
N GLY A 295 10.24 8.82 11.27
CA GLY A 295 11.20 8.07 12.06
C GLY A 295 10.91 6.57 12.04
N LYS A 296 11.96 5.78 12.30
CA LYS A 296 11.90 4.32 12.31
C LYS A 296 10.84 3.80 13.30
N GLY A 297 10.81 4.37 14.51
CA GLY A 297 9.82 4.03 15.54
C GLY A 297 8.36 4.20 15.08
N SER A 298 8.06 5.12 14.16
CA SER A 298 6.70 5.25 13.60
C SER A 298 6.29 4.07 12.74
N ILE A 299 7.22 3.52 11.95
CA ILE A 299 6.97 2.34 11.13
C ILE A 299 6.86 1.10 12.02
N GLU A 300 7.80 0.93 12.95
CA GLU A 300 7.82 -0.22 13.86
C GLU A 300 6.60 -0.26 14.77
N LEU A 301 6.18 0.88 15.32
CA LEU A 301 4.94 1.00 16.08
C LEU A 301 3.73 0.53 15.26
N ALA A 302 3.64 0.91 14.00
CA ALA A 302 2.55 0.49 13.13
C ALA A 302 2.61 -1.00 12.78
N LEU A 303 3.82 -1.58 12.67
CA LEU A 303 4.03 -2.98 12.33
C LEU A 303 3.79 -3.92 13.50
N TYR A 304 4.35 -3.60 14.67
CA TYR A 304 4.54 -4.56 15.76
C TYR A 304 3.57 -4.35 16.94
N ALA A 305 3.30 -3.11 17.35
CA ALA A 305 2.46 -2.86 18.53
C ALA A 305 1.05 -3.48 18.42
N PRO A 306 0.36 -3.44 17.27
CA PRO A 306 -0.95 -4.10 17.14
C PRO A 306 -0.87 -5.64 17.19
N ILE A 307 0.27 -6.22 16.80
CA ILE A 307 0.49 -7.67 16.88
C ILE A 307 0.74 -8.07 18.34
N GLU A 308 1.62 -7.34 19.01
CA GLU A 308 1.94 -7.53 20.43
C GLU A 308 0.67 -7.40 21.29
N ALA A 309 -0.14 -6.36 21.06
CA ALA A 309 -1.38 -6.13 21.79
C ALA A 309 -2.42 -7.24 21.57
N ALA A 310 -2.49 -7.82 20.36
CA ALA A 310 -3.37 -8.94 20.06
C ALA A 310 -2.90 -10.24 20.72
N ALA A 311 -1.59 -10.38 20.97
CA ALA A 311 -0.96 -11.58 21.52
C ALA A 311 -1.36 -12.87 20.77
N ASN A 312 -1.53 -12.73 19.45
CA ASN A 312 -1.70 -13.81 18.48
C ASN A 312 -0.33 -14.16 17.90
N LEU A 313 0.06 -15.43 18.00
CA LEU A 313 1.33 -15.91 17.45
C LEU A 313 1.22 -16.16 15.95
N VAL A 314 0.08 -16.69 15.51
CA VAL A 314 -0.13 -17.12 14.13
C VAL A 314 -0.69 -15.98 13.30
N ARG A 315 -0.01 -15.68 12.19
CA ARG A 315 -0.51 -14.80 11.14
C ARG A 315 -1.41 -15.55 10.16
N ARG A 316 -0.95 -16.71 9.69
CA ARG A 316 -1.62 -17.48 8.63
C ARG A 316 -1.46 -18.98 8.83
N VAL A 317 -2.54 -19.72 8.61
CA VAL A 317 -2.52 -21.18 8.45
C VAL A 317 -3.05 -21.52 7.06
N ALA A 318 -2.34 -22.35 6.31
CA ALA A 318 -2.83 -22.98 5.10
C ALA A 318 -2.93 -24.49 5.32
N HIS A 319 -4.16 -25.01 5.22
CA HIS A 319 -4.46 -26.43 5.36
C HIS A 319 -4.81 -27.02 3.99
N GLU A 320 -4.04 -27.99 3.51
CA GLU A 320 -4.39 -28.71 2.29
C GLU A 320 -5.67 -29.50 2.48
N LEU A 321 -6.63 -29.36 1.56
CA LEU A 321 -7.87 -30.10 1.64
C LEU A 321 -7.62 -31.59 1.42
N VAL A 322 -8.27 -32.40 2.25
CA VAL A 322 -8.23 -33.86 2.22
C VAL A 322 -8.62 -34.40 0.84
N LYS A 323 -7.85 -35.36 0.32
CA LYS A 323 -8.10 -36.01 -0.99
C LYS A 323 -8.33 -37.50 -0.80
N VAL A 324 -9.16 -38.06 -1.67
CA VAL A 324 -9.43 -39.49 -1.73
C VAL A 324 -8.63 -40.09 -2.87
N ARG A 325 -7.88 -41.15 -2.57
CA ARG A 325 -7.12 -41.94 -3.54
C ARG A 325 -8.06 -42.82 -4.37
N PRO A 326 -7.62 -43.32 -5.55
CA PRO A 326 -8.44 -44.20 -6.38
C PRO A 326 -8.89 -45.50 -5.70
N ASP A 327 -8.19 -45.96 -4.65
CA ASP A 327 -8.54 -47.14 -3.84
C ASP A 327 -9.57 -46.84 -2.74
N GLY A 328 -9.96 -45.58 -2.56
CA GLY A 328 -10.92 -45.13 -1.54
C GLY A 328 -10.26 -44.68 -0.23
N ASP A 329 -8.95 -44.83 -0.08
CA ASP A 329 -8.23 -44.33 1.10
C ASP A 329 -8.10 -42.80 1.07
N VAL A 330 -7.89 -42.23 2.25
CA VAL A 330 -7.75 -40.79 2.45
C VAL A 330 -6.28 -40.43 2.60
N ASP A 331 -5.80 -39.45 1.82
CA ASP A 331 -4.45 -38.92 1.95
C ASP A 331 -4.25 -38.11 3.24
N GLY A 332 -3.01 -38.06 3.72
CA GLY A 332 -2.62 -37.13 4.77
C GLY A 332 -2.73 -35.66 4.32
N THR A 333 -2.83 -34.75 5.28
CA THR A 333 -2.94 -33.31 5.03
C THR A 333 -1.63 -32.60 5.31
N ASN A 334 -1.25 -31.67 4.44
CA ASN A 334 -0.15 -30.75 4.70
C ASN A 334 -0.68 -29.49 5.38
N HIS A 335 0.03 -29.03 6.40
CA HIS A 335 -0.28 -27.82 7.14
C HIS A 335 0.92 -26.89 7.08
N HIS A 336 0.68 -25.64 6.72
CA HIS A 336 1.70 -24.61 6.71
C HIS A 336 1.26 -23.48 7.63
N ILE A 337 2.12 -23.14 8.59
CA ILE A 337 1.85 -22.10 9.58
C ILE A 337 2.89 -21.01 9.38
N SER A 338 2.42 -19.78 9.22
CA SER A 338 3.22 -18.56 9.29
C SER A 338 2.92 -17.87 10.61
N ILE A 339 3.96 -17.59 11.37
CA ILE A 339 3.88 -16.80 12.60
C ILE A 339 4.14 -15.33 12.30
N HIS A 340 3.68 -14.45 13.19
CA HIS A 340 4.18 -13.08 13.21
C HIS A 340 5.65 -13.07 13.64
N HIS A 341 6.44 -12.21 13.00
CA HIS A 341 7.81 -11.94 13.42
C HIS A 341 7.85 -10.55 14.05
N ILE A 342 8.10 -10.52 15.36
CA ILE A 342 8.41 -9.31 16.11
C ILE A 342 9.91 -9.41 16.42
N PRO A 343 10.72 -8.39 16.08
CA PRO A 343 12.15 -8.39 16.42
C PRO A 343 12.38 -8.55 17.94
N ASP A 344 13.44 -9.25 18.33
CA ASP A 344 13.75 -9.48 19.75
C ASP A 344 14.11 -8.19 20.50
N ASP A 345 14.57 -7.17 19.77
CA ASP A 345 14.90 -5.84 20.27
C ASP A 345 13.70 -4.88 20.31
N TRP A 346 12.51 -5.28 19.81
CA TRP A 346 11.32 -4.43 19.86
C TRP A 346 10.85 -4.23 21.31
N ASN A 347 10.79 -2.97 21.74
CA ASN A 347 10.22 -2.57 23.02
C ASN A 347 9.48 -1.24 22.94
N LEU A 348 8.16 -1.27 23.16
CA LEU A 348 7.32 -0.08 23.10
C LEU A 348 7.72 1.00 24.12
N GLU A 349 8.40 0.66 25.21
CA GLU A 349 8.82 1.63 26.24
C GLU A 349 10.12 2.37 25.87
N GLU A 350 10.88 1.87 24.89
CA GLU A 350 12.17 2.45 24.54
C GLU A 350 12.01 3.70 23.65
N PRO A 351 12.80 4.77 23.88
CA PRO A 351 12.66 6.03 23.15
C PRO A 351 12.83 5.91 21.63
N GLU A 352 13.71 5.02 21.16
CA GLU A 352 13.97 4.78 19.73
C GLU A 352 12.78 4.19 18.96
N HIS A 353 11.88 3.51 19.65
CA HIS A 353 10.66 2.94 19.08
C HIS A 353 9.45 3.87 19.21
N GLN A 354 9.60 5.04 19.84
CA GLN A 354 8.54 6.02 19.91
C GLN A 354 8.26 6.62 18.52
N PRO A 355 6.98 6.90 18.20
CA PRO A 355 6.64 7.50 16.92
C PRO A 355 7.21 8.92 16.83
N ALA A 356 7.92 9.20 15.75
CA ALA A 356 8.47 10.51 15.45
C ALA A 356 8.11 10.90 14.01
N MET A 357 7.17 11.83 13.86
CA MET A 357 6.74 12.33 12.55
C MET A 357 6.52 13.83 12.59
N ARG A 358 6.96 14.53 11.54
CA ARG A 358 6.69 15.96 11.37
C ARG A 358 6.77 16.36 9.90
N PRO A 359 5.97 17.34 9.46
CA PRO A 359 6.17 17.95 8.16
C PRO A 359 7.47 18.77 8.15
N ILE A 360 8.09 18.83 6.99
CA ILE A 360 9.32 19.57 6.69
C ILE A 360 9.02 20.41 5.46
N ASP A 361 9.31 21.71 5.53
CA ASP A 361 9.13 22.59 4.39
C ASP A 361 10.01 22.14 3.23
N LEU A 362 9.40 22.06 2.05
CA LEU A 362 10.05 21.74 0.79
C LEU A 362 10.07 23.01 -0.08
N PRO A 363 11.06 23.91 0.12
CA PRO A 363 11.13 25.14 -0.63
C PRO A 363 11.53 24.88 -2.09
N LEU A 364 11.26 25.89 -2.92
CA LEU A 364 11.60 25.86 -4.34
C LEU A 364 13.09 26.12 -4.55
N ARG A 365 13.79 25.21 -5.22
CA ARG A 365 15.19 25.41 -5.63
C ARG A 365 15.26 26.23 -6.90
N GLU A 366 16.36 26.96 -7.11
CA GLU A 366 16.56 27.72 -8.36
C GLU A 366 16.48 26.83 -9.60
N ARG A 367 16.96 25.57 -9.54
CA ARG A 367 16.88 24.61 -10.65
C ARG A 367 15.46 24.13 -10.99
N ASP A 368 14.53 24.24 -10.05
CA ASP A 368 13.13 23.80 -10.20
C ASP A 368 12.21 24.96 -10.62
N ARG A 369 12.75 26.18 -10.80
CA ARG A 369 11.97 27.35 -11.22
C ARG A 369 11.61 27.25 -12.69
N HIS A 370 10.32 27.10 -12.97
CA HIS A 370 9.78 27.16 -14.32
C HIS A 370 9.37 28.59 -14.67
N THR A 371 9.72 29.04 -15.89
CA THR A 371 9.18 30.28 -16.44
C THR A 371 7.85 29.95 -17.13
N PRO A 372 6.71 30.51 -16.68
CA PRO A 372 5.43 30.26 -17.32
C PRO A 372 5.49 30.59 -18.82
N THR A 373 5.04 29.66 -19.66
CA THR A 373 5.04 29.87 -21.10
C THR A 373 3.82 30.70 -21.50
N ALA A 374 4.03 31.70 -22.36
CA ALA A 374 2.98 32.57 -22.88
C ALA A 374 2.33 32.03 -24.18
N SER A 375 2.67 30.80 -24.58
CA SER A 375 2.14 30.20 -25.81
C SER A 375 0.62 30.00 -25.67
N PRO A 376 -0.17 30.42 -26.67
CA PRO A 376 -1.59 30.10 -26.72
C PRO A 376 -1.85 28.69 -27.26
N LEU A 377 -0.83 28.00 -27.78
CA LEU A 377 -0.92 26.67 -28.36
C LEU A 377 -0.50 25.63 -27.32
N ALA A 378 -1.23 24.52 -27.25
CA ALA A 378 -0.98 23.42 -26.34
C ALA A 378 -1.05 22.09 -27.10
N TYR A 379 -0.27 21.10 -26.69
CA TYR A 379 -0.40 19.72 -27.18
C TYR A 379 -1.68 19.06 -26.64
N LEU A 380 -2.06 19.35 -25.39
CA LEU A 380 -3.21 18.76 -24.72
C LEU A 380 -4.42 19.72 -24.64
N PRO A 381 -5.66 19.20 -24.63
CA PRO A 381 -6.86 20.04 -24.54
C PRO A 381 -7.16 20.57 -23.13
N ILE A 382 -6.41 20.14 -22.10
CA ILE A 382 -6.72 20.38 -20.67
C ILE A 382 -5.52 20.90 -19.87
N VAL A 383 -4.58 21.60 -20.51
CA VAL A 383 -3.35 22.07 -19.87
C VAL A 383 -3.62 23.18 -18.84
N PRO A 384 -3.06 23.10 -17.62
CA PRO A 384 -3.08 24.19 -16.66
C PRO A 384 -2.42 25.47 -17.23
N ARG A 385 -2.93 26.64 -16.83
CA ARG A 385 -2.36 27.93 -17.28
C ARG A 385 -0.87 28.01 -16.95
N GLY A 386 -0.07 28.49 -17.91
CA GLY A 386 1.38 28.67 -17.77
C GLY A 386 2.23 27.48 -18.23
N PHE A 387 1.62 26.33 -18.57
CA PHE A 387 2.34 25.12 -19.00
C PHE A 387 2.18 24.78 -20.49
N ALA A 388 1.41 25.56 -21.25
CA ALA A 388 1.21 25.34 -22.68
C ALA A 388 2.52 25.51 -23.46
N GLN A 389 2.95 24.46 -24.18
CA GLN A 389 4.21 24.35 -24.94
C GLN A 389 3.99 24.22 -26.46
N GLY A 390 2.73 24.25 -26.92
CA GLY A 390 2.39 24.01 -28.32
C GLY A 390 3.11 24.97 -29.27
N SER A 391 3.49 24.42 -30.42
CA SER A 391 4.17 25.09 -31.53
C SER A 391 3.22 25.82 -32.45
#